data_AF-A0A356L0W1-F1
#
_entry.id   AF-A0A356L0W1-F1
#
_cell.length_a   1.000
_cell.length_b   1.000
_cell.length_c   1.000
_cell.angle_alpha   90.00
_cell.angle_beta   90.00
_cell.angle_gamma   90.00
#
_symmetry.space_group_name_H-M   'P 1'
#
loop_
_entity.id
_entity.type
_entity.pdbx_description
1 polymer ?
#
loop_
_entity_poly.entity_id
_entity_poly.type
_entity_poly.pdbx_seq_one_letter_code
_entity_poly.pdbx_strand_id
1 'polypeptide(L)'
;PTDSRQIIEPEFYKDFHCIAGDCSFTCCKEWKIRVDGETKKRWQKLPEPVVDAITEQDGQEIIGLLPNMRCPFLEENQLCRLVRTYGEACLSETCHVFPRETHTFKHRIERTLVSCCPEIVDRLYTVQ
;
A
#
# COMPACT_ATOMS: atom_id res chain seq x y z
N PRO A 1 -26.30 -0.55 -11.85
CA PRO A 1 -26.86 -0.72 -10.49
C PRO A 1 -25.95 -0.02 -9.48
N THR A 2 -26.27 1.24 -9.18
CA THR A 2 -25.57 2.01 -8.16
C THR A 2 -25.87 1.35 -6.81
N ASP A 3 -24.82 0.95 -6.12
CA ASP A 3 -24.90 0.43 -4.77
C ASP A 3 -25.66 1.42 -3.87
N SER A 4 -26.80 1.00 -3.30
CA SER A 4 -27.70 1.86 -2.53
C SER A 4 -27.31 2.01 -1.06
N ARG A 5 -26.19 1.42 -0.64
CA ARG A 5 -25.70 1.46 0.75
C ARG A 5 -25.16 2.85 1.10
N GLN A 6 -25.37 3.25 2.35
CA GLN A 6 -24.81 4.50 2.88
C GLN A 6 -23.29 4.41 2.97
N ILE A 7 -22.56 5.41 2.47
CA ILE A 7 -21.10 5.50 2.62
C ILE A 7 -20.78 6.34 3.86
N ILE A 8 -19.94 5.81 4.75
CA ILE A 8 -19.40 6.49 5.93
C ILE A 8 -17.88 6.52 5.80
N GLU A 9 -17.30 7.72 5.74
CA GLU A 9 -15.85 7.93 5.58
C GLU A 9 -15.44 9.25 6.24
N PRO A 10 -14.17 9.39 6.71
CA PRO A 10 -13.65 10.68 7.15
C PRO A 10 -13.74 11.72 6.03
N GLU A 11 -13.95 12.99 6.35
CA GLU A 11 -14.05 14.06 5.35
C GLU A 11 -12.82 14.12 4.43
N PHE A 12 -11.63 13.93 5.00
CA PHE A 12 -10.36 13.92 4.29
C PHE A 12 -10.06 12.62 3.52
N TYR A 13 -10.97 11.64 3.49
CA TYR A 13 -10.71 10.33 2.87
C TYR A 13 -10.28 10.43 1.40
N LYS A 14 -10.94 11.31 0.64
CA LYS A 14 -10.68 11.52 -0.79
C LYS A 14 -9.42 12.34 -1.05
N ASP A 15 -9.02 13.15 -0.09
CA ASP A 15 -7.87 14.06 -0.20
C ASP A 15 -6.54 13.35 0.09
N PHE A 16 -6.59 12.13 0.62
CA PHE A 16 -5.38 11.36 0.87
C PHE A 16 -4.65 11.04 -0.45
N HIS A 17 -3.38 11.42 -0.51
CA HIS A 17 -2.42 10.98 -1.49
C HIS A 17 -1.14 10.55 -0.78
N CYS A 18 -0.49 9.50 -1.27
CA CYS A 18 0.79 9.07 -0.74
C CYS A 18 1.83 10.15 -1.03
N ILE A 19 2.46 10.72 0.00
CA ILE A 19 3.51 11.73 -0.15
C ILE A 19 4.91 11.10 -0.33
N ALA A 20 4.96 9.79 -0.54
CA ALA A 20 6.17 9.01 -0.79
C ALA A 20 7.31 9.34 0.19
N GLY A 21 8.42 9.88 -0.32
CA GLY A 21 9.63 10.15 0.47
C GLY A 21 9.50 11.24 1.53
N ASP A 22 8.44 12.06 1.46
CA ASP A 22 8.21 13.17 2.39
C ASP A 22 7.61 12.71 3.74
N CYS A 23 7.28 11.43 3.87
CA CYS A 23 6.76 10.88 5.12
C CYS A 23 7.78 10.99 6.27
N SER A 24 7.28 11.31 7.48
CA SER A 24 8.07 11.38 8.72
C SER A 24 8.75 10.06 9.09
N PHE A 25 8.18 8.93 8.65
CA PHE A 25 8.75 7.59 8.68
C PHE A 25 8.21 6.77 7.49
N THR A 26 8.57 5.49 7.37
CA THR A 26 8.11 4.65 6.26
C THR A 26 7.05 3.63 6.68
N CYS A 27 6.02 3.46 5.85
CA CYS A 27 5.08 2.34 5.95
C CYS A 27 5.59 1.08 5.24
N CYS A 28 6.67 1.12 4.45
CA CYS A 28 7.16 -0.05 3.70
C CYS A 28 8.10 -0.93 4.53
N LYS A 29 7.68 -1.33 5.73
CA LYS A 29 8.44 -2.17 6.67
C LYS A 29 7.52 -2.91 7.64
N GLU A 30 8.00 -4.00 8.25
CA GLU A 30 7.41 -4.64 9.44
C GLU A 30 6.04 -5.32 9.28
N TRP A 31 5.43 -5.35 8.09
CA TRP A 31 4.19 -6.09 7.81
C TRP A 31 4.22 -6.81 6.46
N LYS A 32 3.26 -7.73 6.26
CA LYS A 32 3.15 -8.57 5.06
C LYS A 32 2.59 -7.77 3.88
N ILE A 33 3.43 -7.48 2.90
CA ILE A 33 3.02 -6.82 1.65
C ILE A 33 2.68 -7.88 0.62
N ARG A 34 1.39 -8.19 0.45
CA ARG A 34 0.92 -9.20 -0.52
C ARG A 34 1.20 -8.76 -1.95
N VAL A 35 1.61 -9.70 -2.79
CA VAL A 35 1.77 -9.56 -4.24
C VAL A 35 0.66 -10.37 -4.90
N ASP A 36 -0.27 -9.68 -5.55
CA ASP A 36 -1.33 -10.35 -6.31
C ASP A 36 -0.80 -10.95 -7.62
N GLY A 37 -1.52 -11.93 -8.16
CA GLY A 37 -1.08 -12.67 -9.34
C GLY A 37 -0.95 -11.81 -10.60
N GLU A 38 -1.70 -10.71 -10.72
CA GLU A 38 -1.55 -9.78 -11.84
C GLU A 38 -0.25 -8.98 -11.72
N THR A 39 0.06 -8.50 -10.52
CA THR A 39 1.32 -7.83 -10.20
C THR A 39 2.50 -8.74 -10.47
N LYS A 40 2.47 -10.00 -10.02
CA LYS A 40 3.54 -10.96 -10.32
C LYS A 40 3.76 -11.12 -11.83
N LYS A 41 2.68 -11.25 -12.61
CA LYS A 41 2.75 -11.33 -14.09
C LYS A 41 3.33 -10.05 -14.71
N ARG A 42 3.06 -8.87 -14.14
CA ARG A 42 3.69 -7.61 -14.58
C ARG A 42 5.18 -7.62 -14.25
N TRP A 43 5.56 -8.00 -13.03
CA TRP A 43 6.95 -8.05 -12.58
C TRP A 43 7.81 -9.06 -13.35
N GLN A 44 7.25 -10.19 -13.78
CA GLN A 44 7.93 -11.16 -14.64
C GLN A 44 8.38 -10.60 -15.99
N LYS A 45 7.78 -9.50 -16.46
CA LYS A 45 8.10 -8.86 -17.74
C LYS A 45 9.10 -7.71 -17.59
N LEU A 46 9.48 -7.37 -16.35
CA LEU A 46 10.44 -6.30 -16.11
C LEU A 46 11.86 -6.78 -16.47
N PRO A 47 12.74 -5.88 -16.92
CA PRO A 47 14.10 -6.22 -17.34
C PRO A 47 15.02 -6.65 -16.18
N GLU A 48 14.55 -6.50 -14.94
CA GLU A 48 15.27 -6.85 -13.72
C GLU A 48 14.51 -7.93 -12.93
N PRO A 49 15.19 -8.72 -12.08
CA PRO A 49 14.57 -9.84 -11.38
C PRO A 49 13.76 -9.41 -10.14
N VAL A 50 12.73 -8.58 -10.34
CA VAL A 50 11.85 -8.10 -9.24
C VAL A 50 11.16 -9.26 -8.52
N VAL A 51 10.84 -10.32 -9.27
CA VAL A 51 10.15 -11.51 -8.75
C VAL A 51 10.97 -12.32 -7.76
N ASP A 52 12.30 -12.15 -7.73
CA ASP A 52 13.17 -12.85 -6.77
C ASP A 52 12.95 -12.36 -5.34
N ALA A 53 12.35 -11.18 -5.17
CA ALA A 53 11.94 -10.66 -3.87
C ALA A 53 10.60 -11.24 -3.41
N ILE A 54 9.92 -12.10 -4.17
CA ILE A 54 8.66 -12.74 -3.76
C ILE A 54 8.97 -13.98 -2.94
N THR A 55 8.29 -14.12 -1.80
CA THR A 55 8.30 -15.34 -0.97
C THR A 55 6.87 -15.77 -0.67
N GLU A 56 6.70 -17.02 -0.24
CA GLU A 56 5.40 -17.57 0.15
C GLU A 56 5.30 -17.68 1.67
N GLN A 57 4.22 -17.14 2.23
CA GLN A 57 3.92 -17.27 3.65
C GLN A 57 2.40 -17.47 3.83
N ASP A 58 2.01 -18.49 4.60
CA ASP A 58 0.61 -18.83 4.87
C ASP A 58 -0.23 -19.02 3.58
N GLY A 59 0.38 -19.59 2.53
CA GLY A 59 -0.25 -19.79 1.22
C GLY A 59 -0.45 -18.50 0.41
N GLN A 60 0.20 -17.40 0.78
CA GLN A 60 0.14 -16.12 0.08
C GLN A 60 1.52 -15.72 -0.43
N GLU A 61 1.56 -15.18 -1.66
CA GLU A 61 2.76 -14.54 -2.20
C GLU A 61 2.91 -13.14 -1.60
N ILE A 62 4.05 -12.87 -0.98
CA ILE A 62 4.37 -11.60 -0.33
C ILE A 62 5.75 -11.12 -0.77
N ILE A 63 6.03 -9.83 -0.57
CA ILE A 63 7.40 -9.32 -0.68
C ILE A 63 8.20 -9.83 0.53
N GLY A 64 9.27 -10.57 0.27
CA GLY A 64 10.26 -10.98 1.26
C GLY A 64 11.00 -9.75 1.78
N LEU A 65 10.75 -9.39 3.03
CA LEU A 65 11.43 -8.28 3.68
C LEU A 65 12.90 -8.62 3.94
N LEU A 66 13.75 -7.60 3.92
CA LEU A 66 15.15 -7.71 4.33
C LEU A 66 15.25 -8.06 5.83
N PRO A 67 16.42 -8.50 6.34
CA PRO A 67 16.58 -8.82 7.77
C PRO A 67 16.24 -7.67 8.74
N ASN A 68 16.36 -6.43 8.29
CA ASN A 68 15.94 -5.23 9.04
C ASN A 68 14.43 -4.93 8.92
N MET A 69 13.65 -5.89 8.42
CA MET A 69 12.20 -5.81 8.19
C MET A 69 11.77 -4.71 7.21
N ARG A 70 12.68 -4.18 6.38
CA ARG A 70 12.33 -3.20 5.33
C ARG A 70 12.01 -3.89 4.01
N CYS A 71 11.10 -3.29 3.25
CA CYS A 71 10.85 -3.67 1.86
C CYS A 71 12.15 -3.52 1.04
N PRO A 72 12.57 -4.53 0.26
CA PRO A 72 13.79 -4.47 -0.56
C PRO A 72 13.71 -3.46 -1.71
N PHE A 73 12.51 -2.92 -1.99
CA PHE A 73 12.32 -1.88 -3.00
C PHE A 73 12.39 -0.47 -2.42
N LEU A 74 12.47 -0.30 -1.10
CA LEU A 74 12.52 1.00 -0.45
C LEU A 74 13.97 1.54 -0.43
N GLU A 75 14.20 2.66 -1.12
CA GLU A 75 15.50 3.35 -1.15
C GLU A 75 15.73 4.18 0.13
N GLU A 76 16.94 4.72 0.30
CA GLU A 76 17.33 5.51 1.49
C GLU A 76 16.52 6.81 1.63
N ASN A 77 16.13 7.41 0.50
CA ASN A 77 15.25 8.58 0.44
C ASN A 77 13.77 8.26 0.68
N GLN A 78 13.46 7.07 1.21
CA GLN A 78 12.10 6.58 1.49
C GLN A 78 11.20 6.44 0.25
N LEU A 79 11.74 6.49 -0.96
CA LEU A 79 11.01 6.27 -2.20
C LEU A 79 11.11 4.80 -2.64
N CYS A 80 10.04 4.25 -3.19
CA CYS A 80 10.05 2.92 -3.79
C CYS A 80 10.75 2.97 -5.17
N ARG A 81 11.85 2.22 -5.33
CA ARG A 81 12.62 2.16 -6.59
C ARG A 81 11.78 1.70 -7.79
N LEU A 82 10.80 0.83 -7.56
CA LEU A 82 9.90 0.36 -8.63
C LEU A 82 9.02 1.50 -9.12
N VAL A 83 8.44 2.30 -8.21
CA VAL A 83 7.63 3.47 -8.58
C VAL A 83 8.49 4.51 -9.28
N ARG A 84 9.70 4.76 -8.78
CA ARG A 84 10.66 5.70 -9.41
C ARG A 84 11.01 5.29 -10.85
N THR A 85 11.08 3.98 -11.13
CA THR A 85 11.57 3.45 -12.41
C THR A 85 10.43 3.18 -13.40
N TYR A 86 9.30 2.65 -12.93
CA TYR A 86 8.20 2.15 -13.77
C TYR A 86 6.85 2.86 -13.53
N GLY A 87 6.79 3.81 -12.58
CA GLY A 87 5.57 4.51 -12.20
C GLY A 87 4.65 3.71 -11.28
N GLU A 88 3.62 4.35 -10.74
CA GLU A 88 2.72 3.77 -9.73
C GLU A 88 1.95 2.52 -10.21
N ALA A 89 1.75 2.37 -11.52
CA ALA A 89 1.08 1.21 -12.11
C ALA A 89 1.85 -0.11 -11.91
N CYS A 90 3.12 -0.04 -11.50
CA CYS A 90 3.93 -1.22 -11.19
C CYS A 90 3.62 -1.80 -9.81
N LEU A 91 2.92 -1.07 -8.93
CA LEU A 91 2.67 -1.47 -7.56
C LEU A 91 1.79 -2.72 -7.49
N SER A 92 1.94 -3.47 -6.39
CA SER A 92 0.95 -4.48 -6.01
C SER A 92 -0.35 -3.81 -5.60
N GLU A 93 -1.47 -4.55 -5.69
CA GLU A 93 -2.76 -4.10 -5.18
C GLU A 93 -2.63 -3.60 -3.73
N THR A 94 -1.90 -4.34 -2.90
CA THR A 94 -1.62 -3.99 -1.50
C THR A 94 -1.00 -2.61 -1.35
N CYS A 95 0.08 -2.33 -2.09
CA CYS A 95 0.75 -1.02 -2.05
C CYS A 95 -0.11 0.11 -2.63
N HIS A 96 -0.91 -0.20 -3.65
CA HIS A 96 -1.74 0.80 -4.34
C HIS A 96 -2.96 1.21 -3.50
N VAL A 97 -3.55 0.25 -2.78
CA VAL A 97 -4.73 0.46 -1.95
C VAL A 97 -4.36 1.05 -0.59
N PHE A 98 -3.23 0.64 0.00
CA PHE A 98 -2.79 1.13 1.30
C PHE A 98 -2.71 2.67 1.32
N PRO A 99 -3.19 3.33 2.38
CA PRO A 99 -3.75 2.82 3.64
C PRO A 99 -5.28 2.74 3.65
N ARG A 100 -5.94 2.71 2.49
CA ARG A 100 -7.39 2.64 2.40
C ARG A 100 -7.89 1.25 2.79
N GLU A 101 -8.90 1.21 3.64
CA GLU A 101 -9.70 0.01 3.90
C GLU A 101 -11.16 0.28 3.58
N THR A 102 -11.88 -0.76 3.17
CA THR A 102 -13.31 -0.68 2.88
C THR A 102 -14.01 -1.88 3.49
N HIS A 103 -14.88 -1.62 4.47
CA HIS A 103 -15.71 -2.62 5.11
C HIS A 103 -17.14 -2.50 4.61
N THR A 104 -17.64 -3.60 4.07
CA THR A 104 -18.95 -3.63 3.43
C THR A 104 -19.93 -4.37 4.32
N PHE A 105 -20.96 -3.67 4.80
CA PHE A 105 -22.04 -4.22 5.60
C PHE A 105 -23.35 -4.26 4.80
N LYS A 106 -24.40 -4.85 5.39
CA LYS A 106 -25.71 -4.97 4.75
C LYS A 106 -26.30 -3.62 4.31
N HIS A 107 -26.15 -2.58 5.13
CA HIS A 107 -26.81 -1.28 4.91
C HIS A 107 -25.82 -0.11 4.71
N ARG A 108 -24.52 -0.34 4.90
CA ARG A 108 -23.50 0.70 4.81
C ARG A 108 -22.17 0.17 4.30
N ILE A 109 -21.36 1.07 3.79
CA ILE A 109 -19.96 0.87 3.45
C ILE A 109 -19.17 1.83 4.32
N GLU A 110 -18.24 1.31 5.10
CA GLU A 110 -17.30 2.09 5.89
C GLU A 110 -15.98 2.15 5.12
N ARG A 111 -15.45 3.35 4.91
CA ARG A 111 -14.13 3.54 4.32
C ARG A 111 -13.25 4.29 5.31
N THR A 112 -12.06 3.77 5.52
CA THR A 112 -11.12 4.27 6.51
C THR A 112 -9.73 4.38 5.92
N LEU A 113 -8.88 5.15 6.58
CA LEU A 113 -7.44 5.22 6.32
C LEU A 113 -6.75 4.74 7.60
N VAL A 114 -5.90 3.74 7.50
CA VAL A 114 -5.27 3.13 8.68
C VAL A 114 -4.05 3.92 9.16
N SER A 115 -3.85 3.96 10.48
CA SER A 115 -2.78 4.70 11.15
C SER A 115 -1.38 4.08 10.99
N CYS A 116 -1.25 2.99 10.22
CA CYS A 116 0.07 2.49 9.82
C CYS A 116 0.74 3.41 8.78
N CYS A 117 0.02 4.34 8.16
CA CYS A 117 0.58 5.34 7.25
C CYS A 117 0.97 6.61 8.02
N PRO A 118 2.23 7.07 7.94
CA PRO A 118 2.71 8.30 8.58
C PRO A 118 1.84 9.52 8.29
N GLU A 119 1.54 9.75 7.00
CA GLU A 119 0.71 10.88 6.55
C GLU A 119 -0.70 10.84 7.17
N ILE A 120 -1.24 9.65 7.43
CA ILE A 120 -2.53 9.50 8.11
C ILE A 120 -2.43 9.83 9.60
N VAL A 121 -1.35 9.42 10.26
CA VAL A 121 -1.10 9.79 11.66
C VAL A 121 -0.98 11.30 11.80
N ASP A 122 -0.21 11.94 10.92
CA ASP A 122 0.01 13.38 10.93
C ASP A 122 -1.29 14.15 10.66
N ARG A 123 -2.12 13.68 9.72
CA ARG A 123 -3.47 14.23 9.49
C ARG A 123 -4.38 14.06 10.71
N LEU A 124 -4.46 12.88 11.29
CA LEU A 124 -5.30 12.63 12.46
C LEU A 124 -4.87 13.48 13.67
N TYR A 125 -3.58 13.77 13.81
CA TYR A 125 -3.07 14.66 14.85
C TYR A 125 -3.47 16.13 14.63
N THR A 126 -3.57 16.57 13.37
CA THR A 126 -3.91 17.95 13.01
C THR A 126 -5.41 18.24 12.95
N VAL A 127 -6.24 17.22 12.73
CA VAL A 127 -7.70 17.31 12.86
C VAL A 127 -8.07 17.28 14.34
N GLN A 128 -8.07 18.45 15.00
CA GLN A 128 -8.66 18.66 16.34
C GLN A 128 -10.11 19.12 16.23
#